data_AF-W5SN58-F1
#
_entry.id   AF-W5SN58-F1
#
_cell.length_a   1.000
_cell.length_b   1.000
_cell.length_c   1.000
_cell.angle_alpha   90.00
_cell.angle_beta   90.00
_cell.angle_gamma   90.00
#
_symmetry.space_group_name_H-M   'P 1'
#
loop_
_entity.id
_entity.type
_entity.pdbx_description
1 polymer ?
#
loop_
_entity_poly.entity_id
_entity_poly.type
_entity_poly.pdbx_seq_one_letter_code
_entity_poly.pdbx_strand_id
1 'polypeptide(L)'
;MCCGKELDLGENEFVFCIGYDGSRAIVDKELLSQHKDKSVEELFELGFYRSAFSKALYKNDNTLISYLIDSYNKISKSSYTTKEELELLFGVVYPDNIVSIKVTYV
;
A
#
# COMPACT_ATOMS: atom_id res chain seq x y z
N MET A 1 6.16 14.29 17.27
CA MET A 1 6.63 14.44 15.89
C MET A 1 7.11 13.08 15.43
N CYS A 2 6.30 12.33 14.69
CA CYS A 2 6.75 11.08 14.10
C CYS A 2 7.57 11.44 12.85
N CYS A 3 8.89 11.34 12.98
CA CYS A 3 9.83 11.46 11.87
C CYS A 3 9.49 10.35 10.87
N GLY A 4 9.16 10.71 9.63
CA GLY A 4 8.89 9.75 8.57
C GLY A 4 10.13 8.87 8.38
N LYS A 5 10.01 7.59 8.75
CA LYS A 5 11.05 6.60 8.45
C LYS A 5 10.97 6.32 6.94
N GLU A 6 12.03 6.69 6.24
CA GLU A 6 12.24 6.37 4.84
C GLU A 6 12.27 4.84 4.69
N LEU A 7 11.46 4.31 3.77
CA LEU A 7 11.48 2.88 3.45
C LEU A 7 12.77 2.57 2.70
N ASP A 8 13.40 1.44 3.03
CA ASP A 8 14.44 0.85 2.18
C ASP A 8 13.87 0.33 0.83
N LEU A 9 12.53 0.28 0.69
CA LEU A 9 11.83 -0.02 -0.56
C LEU A 9 11.43 1.26 -1.29
N GLY A 10 11.61 1.29 -2.61
CA GLY A 10 11.04 2.36 -3.43
C GLY A 10 9.51 2.31 -3.49
N GLU A 11 8.87 3.44 -3.83
CA GLU A 11 7.40 3.59 -3.90
C GLU A 11 6.73 2.41 -4.63
N ASN A 12 7.17 2.13 -5.86
CA ASN A 12 6.55 1.08 -6.67
C ASN A 12 6.75 -0.32 -6.08
N GLU A 13 7.91 -0.58 -5.48
CA GLU A 13 8.16 -1.87 -4.83
C GLU A 13 7.24 -2.03 -3.62
N PHE A 14 7.03 -0.99 -2.83
CA PHE A 14 6.09 -1.03 -1.69
C PHE A 14 4.64 -1.22 -2.15
N VAL A 15 4.21 -0.48 -3.18
CA VAL A 15 2.85 -0.51 -3.73
C VAL A 15 2.45 -1.88 -4.28
N PHE A 16 3.40 -2.58 -4.90
CA PHE A 16 3.18 -3.90 -5.50
C PHE A 16 3.83 -5.06 -4.72
N CYS A 17 4.31 -4.80 -3.50
CA CYS A 17 4.77 -5.83 -2.58
C CYS A 17 3.57 -6.65 -2.10
N ILE A 18 3.48 -7.92 -2.45
CA ILE A 18 2.37 -8.80 -2.07
C ILE A 18 2.57 -9.43 -0.68
N GLY A 19 3.77 -9.35 -0.13
CA GLY A 19 4.08 -9.87 1.20
C GLY A 19 5.57 -9.88 1.51
N TYR A 20 5.90 -10.33 2.72
CA TYR A 20 7.29 -10.42 3.18
C TYR A 20 7.64 -11.87 3.57
N ASP A 21 8.84 -12.31 3.20
CA ASP A 21 9.46 -13.56 3.64
C ASP A 21 10.72 -13.21 4.46
N GLY A 22 10.55 -13.11 5.77
CA GLY A 22 11.60 -12.62 6.67
C GLY A 22 12.05 -11.21 6.30
N SER A 23 13.30 -11.05 5.85
CA SER A 23 13.86 -9.79 5.37
C SER A 23 13.70 -9.58 3.85
N ARG A 24 12.85 -10.35 3.18
CA ARG A 24 12.58 -10.19 1.75
C ARG A 24 11.21 -9.57 1.51
N ALA A 25 11.15 -8.55 0.66
CA ALA A 25 9.88 -8.10 0.08
C ALA A 25 9.63 -8.87 -1.21
N ILE A 26 8.45 -9.47 -1.31
CA ILE A 26 8.01 -10.20 -2.51
C ILE A 26 7.14 -9.24 -3.31
N VAL A 27 7.59 -8.85 -4.49
CA VAL A 27 6.93 -7.86 -5.36
C VAL A 27 6.40 -8.57 -6.60
N ASP A 28 5.12 -8.35 -6.90
CA ASP A 28 4.51 -8.84 -8.14
C ASP A 28 5.04 -8.03 -9.32
N LYS A 29 5.86 -8.67 -10.16
CA LYS A 29 6.55 -7.99 -11.26
C LYS A 29 5.58 -7.59 -12.37
N GLU A 30 4.58 -8.41 -12.62
CA GLU A 30 3.62 -8.19 -13.70
C GLU A 30 2.71 -7.01 -13.37
N LEU A 31 2.11 -7.00 -12.18
CA LEU A 31 1.28 -5.88 -11.71
C LEU A 31 2.08 -4.57 -11.65
N LEU A 32 3.32 -4.62 -11.15
CA LEU A 32 4.18 -3.44 -11.13
C LEU A 32 4.42 -2.91 -12.54
N SER A 33 4.78 -3.78 -13.49
CA SER A 33 5.05 -3.36 -14.86
C SER A 33 3.82 -2.75 -15.55
N GLN A 34 2.63 -3.27 -15.27
CA GLN A 34 1.39 -2.82 -15.92
C GLN A 34 0.78 -1.57 -15.27
N HIS A 35 1.05 -1.32 -13.99
CA HIS A 35 0.27 -0.37 -13.20
C HIS A 35 1.09 0.64 -12.37
N LYS A 36 2.43 0.61 -12.40
CA LYS A 36 3.28 1.57 -11.65
C LYS A 36 2.95 3.05 -11.88
N ASP A 37 2.54 3.39 -13.10
CA ASP A 37 2.29 4.78 -13.49
C ASP A 37 0.87 5.26 -13.12
N LYS A 38 0.01 4.38 -12.59
CA LYS A 38 -1.38 4.69 -12.24
C LYS A 38 -1.49 5.51 -10.96
N SER A 39 -2.46 6.42 -10.91
CA SER A 39 -2.81 7.16 -9.69
C SER A 39 -3.43 6.24 -8.61
N VAL A 40 -3.62 6.77 -7.40
CA VAL A 40 -4.31 6.06 -6.32
C VAL A 40 -5.74 5.73 -6.71
N GLU A 41 -6.43 6.70 -7.30
CA GLU A 41 -7.80 6.59 -7.78
C GLU A 41 -7.92 5.57 -8.92
N GLU A 42 -7.02 5.64 -9.92
CA GLU A 42 -7.02 4.68 -11.03
C GLU A 42 -6.79 3.23 -10.53
N LEU A 43 -5.88 3.04 -9.57
CA LEU A 43 -5.67 1.73 -8.95
C LEU A 43 -6.92 1.26 -8.20
N PHE A 44 -7.59 2.17 -7.48
CA PHE A 44 -8.79 1.86 -6.73
C PHE A 44 -9.97 1.48 -7.63
N GLU A 45 -10.18 2.22 -8.71
CA GLU A 45 -11.23 1.95 -9.71
C GLU A 45 -11.05 0.59 -10.39
N LEU A 46 -9.80 0.15 -10.58
CA LEU A 46 -9.46 -1.18 -11.12
C LEU A 46 -9.61 -2.31 -10.08
N GLY A 47 -9.95 -1.98 -8.83
CA GLY A 47 -10.08 -2.96 -7.75
C GLY A 47 -8.76 -3.33 -7.07
N PHE A 48 -7.65 -2.65 -7.40
CA PHE A 48 -6.36 -2.83 -6.73
C PHE A 48 -6.30 -2.07 -5.40
N TYR A 49 -7.26 -2.35 -4.50
CA TYR A 49 -7.46 -1.60 -3.26
C TYR A 49 -6.22 -1.55 -2.37
N ARG A 50 -5.52 -2.69 -2.24
CA ARG A 50 -4.27 -2.76 -1.49
C ARG A 50 -3.20 -1.85 -2.08
N SER A 51 -2.98 -1.90 -3.39
CA SER A 51 -1.96 -1.06 -4.06
C SER A 51 -2.33 0.43 -4.01
N ALA A 52 -3.60 0.78 -4.21
CA ALA A 52 -4.09 2.14 -4.05
C ALA A 52 -3.80 2.67 -2.63
N PHE A 53 -4.15 1.88 -1.61
CA PHE A 53 -3.92 2.23 -0.22
C PHE A 53 -2.43 2.30 0.15
N SER A 54 -1.62 1.32 -0.28
CA SER A 54 -0.17 1.36 -0.12
C SER A 54 0.45 2.61 -0.75
N LYS A 55 -0.04 3.06 -1.91
CA LYS A 55 0.46 4.26 -2.58
C LYS A 55 0.12 5.54 -1.82
N ALA A 56 -1.09 5.63 -1.27
CA ALA A 56 -1.47 6.74 -0.40
C ALA A 56 -0.66 6.76 0.91
N LEU A 57 -0.44 5.58 1.51
CA LEU A 57 0.40 5.42 2.71
C LEU A 57 1.85 5.83 2.47
N TYR A 58 2.47 5.37 1.38
CA TYR A 58 3.85 5.73 1.04
C TYR A 58 4.04 7.25 0.92
N LYS A 59 3.03 7.92 0.34
CA LYS A 59 3.01 9.38 0.17
C LYS A 59 2.63 10.14 1.45
N ASN A 60 2.24 9.44 2.52
CA ASN A 60 1.69 10.03 3.74
C ASN A 60 0.51 10.99 3.45
N ASP A 61 -0.32 10.67 2.46
CA ASP A 61 -1.44 11.51 2.03
C ASP A 61 -2.73 11.13 2.75
N ASN A 62 -3.00 11.83 3.86
CA ASN A 62 -4.20 11.60 4.67
C ASN A 62 -5.50 11.93 3.93
N THR A 63 -5.47 12.85 2.95
CA THR A 63 -6.67 13.17 2.16
C THR A 63 -7.03 12.01 1.25
N LEU A 64 -6.05 11.39 0.59
CA LEU A 64 -6.25 10.18 -0.20
C LEU A 64 -6.69 9.00 0.68
N ILE A 65 -6.11 8.84 1.87
CA ILE A 65 -6.52 7.79 2.81
C ILE A 65 -7.99 7.95 3.20
N SER A 66 -8.45 9.15 3.54
CA SER A 66 -9.86 9.41 3.85
C SER A 66 -10.78 9.10 2.65
N TYR A 67 -10.38 9.51 1.44
CA TYR A 67 -11.10 9.19 0.22
C TYR A 67 -11.26 7.67 0.01
N LEU A 68 -10.18 6.90 0.24
CA LEU A 68 -10.19 5.44 0.09
C LEU A 68 -11.10 4.76 1.12
N ILE A 69 -11.10 5.22 2.38
CA ILE A 69 -12.00 4.73 3.44
C ILE A 69 -13.46 4.92 3.00
N ASP A 70 -13.82 6.14 2.62
CA ASP A 70 -15.19 6.47 2.22
C ASP A 70 -15.63 5.69 0.99
N SER A 71 -14.74 5.58 0.00
CA SER A 71 -15.02 4.87 -1.26
C SER A 71 -15.18 3.38 -1.03
N TYR A 72 -14.31 2.77 -0.21
CA TYR A 72 -14.39 1.34 0.08
C TYR A 72 -15.65 1.00 0.89
N ASN A 73 -15.98 1.78 1.92
CA ASN A 73 -17.20 1.60 2.70
C ASN A 73 -18.47 1.63 1.84
N LYS A 74 -18.53 2.52 0.84
CA LYS A 74 -19.67 2.59 -0.09
C LYS A 74 -19.83 1.32 -0.92
N ILE A 75 -18.70 0.73 -1.36
CA ILE A 75 -18.65 -0.48 -2.17
C ILE A 75 -18.98 -1.71 -1.32
N SER A 76 -18.29 -1.88 -0.19
CA SER A 76 -18.39 -3.06 0.67
C SER A 76 -19.58 -3.04 1.63
N LYS A 77 -20.28 -1.91 1.75
CA LYS A 77 -21.30 -1.65 2.78
C LYS A 77 -20.77 -1.83 4.20
N SER A 78 -19.51 -1.47 4.41
CA SER A 78 -18.82 -1.49 5.70
C SER A 78 -18.82 -0.10 6.36
N SER A 79 -18.18 -0.01 7.52
CA SER A 79 -18.12 1.22 8.34
C SER A 79 -16.74 1.41 8.97
N TYR A 80 -15.67 1.25 8.18
CA TYR A 80 -14.30 1.58 8.63
C TYR A 80 -14.16 3.09 8.82
N THR A 81 -13.33 3.49 9.77
CA THR A 81 -13.16 4.89 10.17
C THR A 81 -11.70 5.31 10.28
N THR A 82 -10.77 4.37 10.44
CA THR A 82 -9.36 4.68 10.62
C THR A 82 -8.46 4.09 9.54
N LYS A 83 -7.27 4.67 9.42
CA LYS A 83 -6.19 4.16 8.55
C LYS A 83 -5.75 2.75 8.99
N GLU A 84 -5.63 2.53 10.29
CA GLU A 84 -5.16 1.27 10.88
C GLU A 84 -6.14 0.12 10.59
N GLU A 85 -7.44 0.39 10.52
CA GLU A 85 -8.44 -0.60 10.10
C GLU A 85 -8.23 -1.04 8.65
N LEU A 86 -7.89 -0.12 7.74
CA LEU A 86 -7.57 -0.44 6.35
C LEU A 86 -6.21 -1.10 6.19
N GLU A 87 -5.22 -0.74 7.00
CA GLU A 87 -3.93 -1.44 7.06
C GLU A 87 -4.13 -2.93 7.38
N LEU A 88 -4.97 -3.23 8.38
CA LEU A 88 -5.34 -4.59 8.75
C LEU A 88 -6.15 -5.29 7.65
N LEU A 89 -7.17 -4.62 7.11
CA LEU A 89 -8.05 -5.17 6.08
C LEU A 89 -7.28 -5.56 4.81
N PHE A 90 -6.39 -4.68 4.35
CA PHE A 90 -5.63 -4.89 3.12
C PHE A 90 -4.29 -5.60 3.34
N GLY A 91 -3.95 -5.94 4.59
CA GLY A 91 -2.68 -6.58 4.92
C GLY A 91 -1.48 -5.74 4.48
N VAL A 92 -1.54 -4.42 4.69
CA VAL A 92 -0.42 -3.53 4.40
C VAL A 92 0.43 -3.41 5.64
N VAL A 93 1.67 -3.90 5.55
CA VAL A 93 2.65 -3.84 6.63
C VAL A 93 3.75 -2.88 6.21
N TYR A 94 3.93 -1.82 7.00
CA TYR A 94 5.07 -0.92 6.88
C TYR A 94 6.23 -1.49 7.72
N PRO A 95 7.37 -1.85 7.11
CA PRO A 95 8.49 -2.44 7.84
C PRO A 95 9.21 -1.36 8.66
N ASP A 96 8.78 -1.15 9.90
CA ASP A 96 9.34 -0.11 10.78
C ASP A 96 10.74 -0.43 11.36
N ASN A 97 11.17 -1.70 11.30
CA ASN A 97 12.33 -2.21 12.04
C ASN A 97 13.21 -3.22 11.26
N ILE A 98 13.12 -3.26 9.92
CA ILE A 98 13.97 -4.16 9.12
C ILE A 98 15.20 -3.37 8.66
N VAL A 99 16.38 -3.78 9.15
CA VAL A 99 17.68 -3.12 8.90
C VAL A 99 18.12 -3.20 7.44
N SER A 100 17.58 -4.16 6.68
CA SER A 100 17.82 -4.30 5.24
C SER A 100 16.73 -5.18 4.63
N ILE A 101 16.01 -4.68 3.62
CA ILE A 101 15.02 -5.48 2.89
C ILE A 101 15.58 -5.86 1.52
N LYS A 102 15.60 -7.16 1.20
CA LYS A 102 15.94 -7.65 -0.15
C LYS A 102 14.68 -7.78 -0.99
N VAL A 103 14.61 -7.07 -2.11
CA VAL A 103 13.47 -7.18 -3.02
C VAL A 103 13.61 -8.43 -3.90
N THR A 104 12.54 -9.22 -3.97
CA THR A 104 12.41 -10.38 -4.84
C THR A 104 11.18 -10.17 -5.72
N TYR A 105 11.40 -10.19 -7.02
CA TYR A 105 10.33 -10.05 -8.01
C TYR A 105 9.84 -11.44 -8.41
N VAL A 106 8.53 -11.66 -8.29
CA VAL A 106 7.85 -12.90 -8.73
C VAL A 106 6.96 -12.64 -9.92
#